data_AF-A0A9W6QMC6-F1
#
_entry.id   AF-A0A9W6QMC6-F1
#
_cell.length_a   1.000
_cell.length_b   1.000
_cell.length_c   1.000
_cell.angle_alpha   90.00
_cell.angle_beta   90.00
_cell.angle_gamma   90.00
#
_symmetry.space_group_name_H-M   'P 1'
#
loop_
_entity.id
_entity.type
_entity.pdbx_description
1 polymer ?
#
loop_
_entity_poly.entity_id
_entity_poly.type
_entity_poly.pdbx_seq_one_letter_code
_entity_poly.pdbx_strand_id
1 'polypeptide(L)'
;MSHTPETIDQLRARLAGLTGPARVEPLGNLAQKLLQRATSTSLESASSRADLDEAIRHMDEAYGHLRAGDPLRPQVGAVLAYALAFRESTRGGGADRPRTTALLEESIAHGKFPTSFLALLRVLLAMALINSAQDRLTGMTSLSPIDMIAGRRSPAPAPEADRAEQLLAEVLRTPGVSKDILDMAGLLSQMCGLMKALLGLGSAPLDLSTMQGMFATFADLQGRMGSAGGSGILGMLRHGLQPGSGGILDIAPEELPVIIMEDTPTPPSTPREQRPSHADPVAVPQAPARDDMLRSLVEVLSLGRDDRGPWHAASLLLVPDAPAPDVETVDTAIAMASEVLESDGGALSEEDTALAHFLYAIALCLRQRSDAAGVEYEFESTDYELGARSLLSAVRALPVDHPAVPVVLRSLGAFLAPERPLAGLDALAAGFTGRLDSLLANGNLPADRTAELHALRCACRAAFAAAELRKAVAGLPADYPWPVSLKAAVTLLG
;
A
#
# COMPACT_ATOMS: atom_id res chain seq x y z
N MET A 1 -24.00 -4.09 13.98
CA MET A 1 -24.41 -4.41 12.60
C MET A 1 -23.13 -4.42 11.78
N SER A 2 -22.75 -5.56 11.22
CA SER A 2 -21.59 -5.65 10.33
C SER A 2 -21.90 -4.89 9.04
N HIS A 3 -21.25 -3.74 8.84
CA HIS A 3 -21.36 -3.00 7.59
C HIS A 3 -20.58 -3.76 6.52
N THR A 4 -21.30 -4.46 5.63
CA THR A 4 -20.70 -4.96 4.39
C THR A 4 -20.16 -3.75 3.62
N PRO A 5 -18.89 -3.77 3.16
CA PRO A 5 -18.32 -2.63 2.46
C PRO A 5 -19.09 -2.35 1.17
N GLU A 6 -19.67 -1.15 1.04
CA GLU A 6 -20.43 -0.76 -0.15
C GLU A 6 -19.53 -0.82 -1.41
N THR A 7 -20.07 -1.29 -2.54
CA THR A 7 -19.36 -1.31 -3.82
C THR A 7 -19.38 0.07 -4.50
N ILE A 8 -18.50 0.29 -5.48
CA ILE A 8 -18.46 1.54 -6.27
C ILE A 8 -19.83 1.82 -6.93
N ASP A 9 -20.49 0.79 -7.46
CA ASP A 9 -21.77 0.95 -8.15
C ASP A 9 -22.92 1.24 -7.17
N GLN A 10 -22.88 0.66 -5.96
CA GLN A 10 -23.83 0.97 -4.89
C GLN A 10 -23.70 2.44 -4.45
N LEU A 11 -22.47 2.94 -4.28
CA LEU A 11 -22.22 4.34 -3.94
C LEU A 11 -22.70 5.30 -5.03
N ARG A 12 -22.46 4.97 -6.31
CA ARG A 12 -22.98 5.74 -7.45
C ARG A 12 -24.52 5.76 -7.48
N ALA A 13 -25.16 4.62 -7.24
CA ALA A 13 -26.62 4.53 -7.17
C ALA A 13 -27.19 5.36 -6.02
N ARG A 14 -26.57 5.31 -4.84
CA ARG A 14 -26.94 6.13 -3.68
C ARG A 14 -26.81 7.62 -3.97
N LEU A 15 -25.70 8.03 -4.60
CA LEU A 15 -25.46 9.43 -4.98
C LEU A 15 -26.51 9.99 -5.95
N ALA A 16 -27.12 9.17 -6.81
CA ALA A 16 -28.14 9.62 -7.74
C ALA A 16 -29.40 10.20 -7.06
N GLY A 17 -29.68 9.78 -5.82
CA GLY A 17 -30.84 10.27 -5.04
C GLY A 17 -30.54 11.44 -4.10
N LEU A 18 -29.27 11.85 -3.97
CA LEU A 18 -28.83 12.83 -2.97
C LEU A 18 -28.50 14.18 -3.60
N THR A 19 -28.78 15.27 -2.88
CA THR A 19 -28.46 16.64 -3.28
C THR A 19 -27.82 17.43 -2.14
N GLY A 20 -26.97 18.41 -2.47
CA GLY A 20 -26.35 19.31 -1.49
C GLY A 20 -25.42 18.59 -0.49
N PRO A 21 -25.31 19.10 0.76
CA PRO A 21 -24.38 18.57 1.76
C PRO A 21 -24.56 17.10 2.12
N ALA A 22 -25.76 16.53 1.92
CA ALA A 22 -26.00 15.09 2.13
C ALA A 22 -25.17 14.20 1.20
N ARG A 23 -24.57 14.76 0.13
CA ARG A 23 -23.68 14.06 -0.80
C ARG A 23 -22.25 13.93 -0.29
N VAL A 24 -21.83 14.69 0.73
CA VAL A 24 -20.40 14.75 1.15
C VAL A 24 -19.85 13.37 1.52
N GLU A 25 -20.54 12.63 2.38
CA GLU A 25 -20.09 11.32 2.85
C GLU A 25 -20.03 10.28 1.71
N PRO A 26 -21.08 10.10 0.89
CA PRO A 26 -21.02 9.15 -0.22
C PRO A 26 -20.02 9.54 -1.32
N LEU A 27 -19.82 10.85 -1.58
CA LEU A 27 -18.78 11.33 -2.49
C LEU A 27 -17.38 11.01 -1.97
N GLY A 28 -17.15 11.22 -0.67
CA GLY A 28 -15.89 10.88 -0.01
C GLY A 28 -15.57 9.39 -0.13
N ASN A 29 -16.52 8.53 0.21
CA ASN A 29 -16.36 7.08 0.13
C ASN A 29 -16.14 6.59 -1.31
N LEU A 30 -16.89 7.13 -2.27
CA LEU A 30 -16.73 6.80 -3.69
C LEU A 30 -15.35 7.20 -4.19
N ALA A 31 -14.92 8.42 -3.90
CA ALA A 31 -13.64 8.92 -4.35
C ALA A 31 -12.46 8.16 -3.72
N GLN A 32 -12.54 7.77 -2.44
CA GLN A 32 -11.52 6.93 -1.82
C GLN A 32 -11.39 5.57 -2.50
N LYS A 33 -12.52 4.90 -2.81
CA LYS A 33 -12.51 3.61 -3.52
C LYS A 33 -11.96 3.73 -4.94
N LEU A 34 -12.33 4.78 -5.66
CA LEU A 34 -11.80 5.07 -6.99
C LEU A 34 -10.29 5.35 -6.95
N LEU A 35 -9.82 6.12 -5.97
CA LEU A 35 -8.41 6.40 -5.76
C LEU A 35 -7.64 5.13 -5.40
N GLN A 36 -8.19 4.27 -4.53
CA GLN A 36 -7.62 2.97 -4.20
C GLN A 36 -7.49 2.06 -5.44
N ARG A 37 -8.53 2.00 -6.28
CA ARG A 37 -8.48 1.26 -7.54
C ARG A 37 -7.45 1.84 -8.51
N ALA A 38 -7.42 3.16 -8.69
CA ALA A 38 -6.45 3.85 -9.53
C ALA A 38 -5.00 3.57 -9.12
N THR A 39 -4.72 3.54 -7.81
CA THR A 39 -3.37 3.25 -7.27
C THR A 39 -2.99 1.76 -7.31
N SER A 40 -3.97 0.86 -7.45
CA SER A 40 -3.74 -0.59 -7.49
C SER A 40 -3.54 -1.10 -8.91
N THR A 41 -4.07 -0.41 -9.91
CA THR A 41 -3.84 -0.68 -11.34
C THR A 41 -2.59 0.05 -11.84
N SER A 42 -1.99 -0.40 -12.96
CA SER A 42 -0.90 0.32 -13.62
C SER A 42 -1.24 1.79 -13.85
N LEU A 43 -0.35 2.70 -13.39
CA LEU A 43 -0.53 4.15 -13.45
C LEU A 43 -0.66 4.70 -14.88
N GLU A 44 -0.19 3.95 -15.86
CA GLU A 44 -0.22 4.33 -17.28
C GLU A 44 -1.55 3.95 -17.96
N SER A 45 -2.34 3.08 -17.31
CA SER A 45 -3.58 2.57 -17.90
C SER A 45 -4.62 3.69 -18.09
N ALA A 46 -5.44 3.54 -19.12
CA ALA A 46 -6.55 4.48 -19.35
C ALA A 46 -7.61 4.40 -18.24
N SER A 47 -7.83 3.21 -17.68
CA SER A 47 -8.79 2.98 -16.58
C SER A 47 -8.36 3.64 -15.29
N SER A 48 -7.10 3.47 -14.86
CA SER A 48 -6.54 4.13 -13.66
C SER A 48 -6.66 5.65 -13.77
N ARG A 49 -6.36 6.20 -14.94
CA ARG A 49 -6.51 7.64 -15.23
C ARG A 49 -7.96 8.11 -15.15
N ALA A 50 -8.90 7.34 -15.68
CA ALA A 50 -10.33 7.67 -15.62
C ALA A 50 -10.85 7.66 -14.17
N ASP A 51 -10.45 6.65 -13.39
CA ASP A 51 -10.80 6.53 -11.98
C ASP A 51 -10.24 7.68 -11.15
N LEU A 52 -8.98 8.07 -11.37
CA LEU A 52 -8.36 9.20 -10.69
C LEU A 52 -9.06 10.52 -11.02
N ASP A 53 -9.37 10.78 -12.30
CA ASP A 53 -10.10 11.97 -12.70
C ASP A 53 -11.53 11.99 -12.12
N GLU A 54 -12.18 10.83 -12.01
CA GLU A 54 -13.48 10.72 -11.35
C GLU A 54 -13.38 10.97 -9.83
N ALA A 55 -12.38 10.39 -9.16
CA ALA A 55 -12.13 10.61 -7.74
C ALA A 55 -11.88 12.10 -7.42
N ILE A 56 -11.07 12.79 -8.24
CA ILE A 56 -10.80 14.22 -8.10
C ILE A 56 -12.09 15.03 -8.23
N ARG A 57 -12.95 14.73 -9.23
CA ARG A 57 -14.23 15.44 -9.40
C ARG A 57 -15.14 15.28 -8.19
N HIS A 58 -15.27 14.06 -7.67
CA HIS A 58 -16.12 13.78 -6.51
C HIS A 58 -15.59 14.43 -5.22
N MET A 59 -14.27 14.44 -5.01
CA MET A 59 -13.65 15.14 -3.87
C MET A 59 -13.76 16.66 -3.97
N ASP A 60 -13.64 17.24 -5.16
CA ASP A 60 -13.82 18.69 -5.36
C ASP A 60 -15.28 19.10 -5.14
N GLU A 61 -16.24 18.29 -5.58
CA GLU A 61 -17.67 18.48 -5.27
C GLU A 61 -17.94 18.39 -3.76
N ALA A 62 -17.42 17.35 -3.09
CA ALA A 62 -17.55 17.19 -1.64
C ALA A 62 -16.95 18.38 -0.89
N TYR A 63 -15.75 18.81 -1.26
CA TYR A 63 -15.08 19.98 -0.68
C TYR A 63 -15.89 21.27 -0.90
N GLY A 64 -16.53 21.41 -2.07
CA GLY A 64 -17.41 22.55 -2.39
C GLY A 64 -18.68 22.65 -1.54
N HIS A 65 -19.14 21.54 -0.96
CA HIS A 65 -20.28 21.52 -0.04
C HIS A 65 -19.94 21.92 1.41
N LEU A 66 -18.66 21.87 1.79
CA LEU A 66 -18.20 22.15 3.15
C LEU A 66 -17.90 23.63 3.33
N ARG A 67 -18.31 24.23 4.46
CA ARG A 67 -18.09 25.67 4.73
C ARG A 67 -16.71 25.91 5.35
N ALA A 68 -16.23 27.16 5.27
CA ALA A 68 -15.08 27.58 6.06
C ALA A 68 -15.40 27.41 7.56
N GLY A 69 -14.61 26.59 8.25
CA GLY A 69 -14.84 26.21 9.65
C GLY A 69 -15.52 24.85 9.86
N ASP A 70 -15.96 24.19 8.79
CA ASP A 70 -16.43 22.80 8.87
C ASP A 70 -15.27 21.88 9.26
N PRO A 71 -15.41 21.05 10.31
CA PRO A 71 -14.34 20.21 10.80
C PRO A 71 -13.91 19.11 9.84
N LEU A 72 -14.68 18.79 8.78
CA LEU A 72 -14.34 17.83 7.73
C LEU A 72 -13.63 18.47 6.53
N ARG A 73 -13.69 19.80 6.39
CA ARG A 73 -13.14 20.51 5.23
C ARG A 73 -11.63 20.31 5.06
N PRO A 74 -10.80 20.41 6.11
CA PRO A 74 -9.38 20.12 6.01
C PRO A 74 -9.08 18.67 5.57
N GLN A 75 -9.89 17.70 5.97
CA GLN A 75 -9.71 16.27 5.69
C GLN A 75 -10.02 15.99 4.23
N VAL A 76 -11.16 16.45 3.74
CA VAL A 76 -11.52 16.35 2.31
C VAL A 76 -10.51 17.13 1.46
N GLY A 77 -10.08 18.31 1.92
CA GLY A 77 -9.06 19.12 1.26
C GLY A 77 -7.72 18.39 1.13
N ALA A 78 -7.27 17.71 2.19
CA ALA A 78 -6.04 16.93 2.20
C ALA A 78 -6.09 15.77 1.20
N VAL A 79 -7.20 15.03 1.15
CA VAL A 79 -7.36 13.91 0.21
C VAL A 79 -7.45 14.41 -1.24
N LEU A 80 -8.17 15.52 -1.48
CA LEU A 80 -8.22 16.16 -2.80
C LEU A 80 -6.83 16.61 -3.26
N ALA A 81 -6.07 17.27 -2.38
CA ALA A 81 -4.72 17.72 -2.69
C ALA A 81 -3.79 16.54 -3.03
N TYR A 82 -3.92 15.43 -2.31
CA TYR A 82 -3.19 14.21 -2.60
C TYR A 82 -3.54 13.66 -3.99
N ALA A 83 -4.82 13.53 -4.33
CA ALA A 83 -5.25 13.04 -5.64
C ALA A 83 -4.74 13.93 -6.79
N LEU A 84 -4.74 15.25 -6.59
CA LEU A 84 -4.16 16.22 -7.54
C LEU A 84 -2.64 16.06 -7.69
N ALA A 85 -1.90 15.95 -6.58
CA ALA A 85 -0.46 15.71 -6.60
C ALA A 85 -0.12 14.39 -7.30
N PHE A 86 -0.93 13.36 -7.09
CA PHE A 86 -0.78 12.06 -7.72
C PHE A 86 -1.00 12.14 -9.23
N ARG A 87 -2.03 12.86 -9.69
CA ARG A 87 -2.26 13.11 -11.12
C ARG A 87 -1.11 13.90 -11.75
N GLU A 88 -0.58 14.91 -11.06
CA GLU A 88 0.57 15.68 -11.53
C GLU A 88 1.81 14.78 -11.71
N SER A 89 2.05 13.86 -10.76
CA SER A 89 3.19 12.94 -10.83
C SER A 89 3.15 11.99 -12.04
N THR A 90 1.95 11.67 -12.54
CA THR A 90 1.75 10.74 -13.66
C THR A 90 1.66 11.42 -15.01
N ARG A 91 1.10 12.64 -15.08
CA ARG A 91 0.90 13.38 -16.34
C ARG A 91 1.95 14.47 -16.59
N GLY A 92 2.64 14.91 -15.55
CA GLY A 92 3.48 16.11 -15.58
C GLY A 92 2.65 17.39 -15.80
N GLY A 93 3.34 18.50 -16.09
CA GLY A 93 2.72 19.74 -16.58
C GLY A 93 2.26 20.75 -15.53
N GLY A 94 2.31 20.45 -14.23
CA GLY A 94 2.20 21.44 -13.16
C GLY A 94 0.87 22.19 -13.01
N ALA A 95 -0.14 21.87 -13.84
CA ALA A 95 -1.42 22.59 -13.87
C ALA A 95 -2.19 22.51 -12.54
N ASP A 96 -2.09 21.37 -11.85
CA ASP A 96 -2.77 21.12 -10.58
C ASP A 96 -2.05 21.73 -9.37
N ARG A 97 -0.76 22.05 -9.52
CA ARG A 97 0.12 22.39 -8.39
C ARG A 97 -0.35 23.59 -7.56
N PRO A 98 -0.79 24.72 -8.14
CA PRO A 98 -1.27 25.85 -7.34
C PRO A 98 -2.46 25.48 -6.46
N ARG A 99 -3.37 24.63 -6.97
CA ARG A 99 -4.53 24.14 -6.24
C ARG A 99 -4.11 23.16 -5.14
N THR A 100 -3.20 22.24 -5.45
CA THR A 100 -2.59 21.32 -4.48
C THR A 100 -1.95 22.07 -3.32
N THR A 101 -1.12 23.08 -3.59
CA THR A 101 -0.46 23.91 -2.57
C THR A 101 -1.49 24.58 -1.65
N ALA A 102 -2.50 25.25 -2.22
CA ALA A 102 -3.52 25.94 -1.43
C ALA A 102 -4.31 24.99 -0.51
N LEU A 103 -4.70 23.82 -1.02
CA LEU A 103 -5.43 22.82 -0.24
C LEU A 103 -4.57 22.22 0.89
N LEU A 104 -3.28 21.95 0.64
CA LEU A 104 -2.37 21.45 1.66
C LEU A 104 -2.13 22.49 2.76
N GLU A 105 -1.95 23.76 2.39
CA GLU A 105 -1.77 24.86 3.36
C GLU A 105 -3.00 25.01 4.27
N GLU A 106 -4.20 25.04 3.68
CA GLU A 106 -5.46 25.09 4.46
C GLU A 106 -5.60 23.87 5.36
N SER A 107 -5.32 22.68 4.82
CA SER A 107 -5.45 21.42 5.56
C SER A 107 -4.49 21.39 6.75
N ILE A 108 -3.22 21.73 6.57
CA ILE A 108 -2.21 21.77 7.64
C ILE A 108 -2.57 22.85 8.69
N ALA A 109 -3.11 24.00 8.27
CA ALA A 109 -3.44 25.10 9.17
C ALA A 109 -4.67 24.82 10.05
N HIS A 110 -5.66 24.09 9.54
CA HIS A 110 -6.98 23.94 10.18
C HIS A 110 -7.35 22.51 10.55
N GLY A 111 -6.67 21.51 9.98
CA GLY A 111 -6.96 20.10 10.19
C GLY A 111 -6.40 19.57 11.50
N LYS A 112 -7.14 18.62 12.08
CA LYS A 112 -6.68 17.80 13.21
C LYS A 112 -6.35 16.43 12.66
N PHE A 113 -5.06 16.13 12.53
CA PHE A 113 -4.56 14.89 11.94
C PHE A 113 -3.66 14.14 12.92
N PRO A 114 -3.60 12.79 12.80
CA PRO A 114 -2.54 12.01 13.42
C PRO A 114 -1.15 12.54 13.03
N THR A 115 -0.19 12.46 13.95
CA THR A 115 1.17 13.01 13.78
C THR A 115 1.83 12.57 12.47
N SER A 116 1.76 11.27 12.14
CA SER A 116 2.33 10.72 10.92
C SER A 116 1.66 11.27 9.66
N PHE A 117 0.34 11.44 9.69
CA PHE A 117 -0.40 11.99 8.55
C PHE A 117 -0.09 13.47 8.35
N LEU A 118 -0.04 14.26 9.43
CA LEU A 118 0.37 15.66 9.37
C LEU A 118 1.80 15.82 8.82
N ALA A 119 2.73 14.95 9.25
CA ALA A 119 4.09 14.92 8.73
C ALA A 119 4.10 14.65 7.22
N LEU A 120 3.29 13.70 6.77
CA LEU A 120 3.14 13.39 5.35
C LEU A 120 2.56 14.56 4.54
N LEU A 121 1.55 15.27 5.05
CA LEU A 121 1.01 16.47 4.37
C LEU A 121 2.08 17.56 4.24
N ARG A 122 2.90 17.78 5.28
CA ARG A 122 4.04 18.72 5.21
C ARG A 122 5.05 18.31 4.14
N VAL A 123 5.33 17.02 4.01
CA VAL A 123 6.23 16.52 2.96
C VAL A 123 5.64 16.73 1.57
N LEU A 124 4.35 16.43 1.36
CA LEU A 124 3.67 16.68 0.08
C LEU A 124 3.69 18.17 -0.28
N LEU A 125 3.49 19.06 0.71
CA LEU A 125 3.55 20.50 0.50
C LEU A 125 4.97 20.94 0.12
N ALA A 126 5.98 20.45 0.84
CA ALA A 126 7.39 20.74 0.52
C ALA A 126 7.76 20.28 -0.90
N MET A 127 7.30 19.09 -1.32
CA MET A 127 7.51 18.57 -2.67
C MET A 127 6.86 19.48 -3.73
N ALA A 128 5.62 19.92 -3.52
CA ALA A 128 4.96 20.87 -4.43
C ALA A 128 5.71 22.21 -4.52
N LEU A 129 6.20 22.74 -3.40
CA LEU A 129 6.99 23.97 -3.36
C LEU A 129 8.35 23.83 -4.07
N ILE A 130 9.01 22.69 -3.88
CA ILE A 130 10.23 22.30 -4.60
C ILE A 130 9.98 22.30 -6.12
N ASN A 131 8.93 21.64 -6.59
CA ASN A 131 8.59 21.58 -8.01
C ASN A 131 8.29 22.98 -8.58
N SER A 132 7.61 23.85 -7.84
CA SER A 132 7.39 25.26 -8.24
C SER A 132 8.69 26.06 -8.36
N ALA A 133 9.68 25.80 -7.52
CA ALA A 133 11.00 26.41 -7.64
C ALA A 133 11.82 25.82 -8.81
N GLN A 134 11.68 24.52 -9.11
CA GLN A 134 12.28 23.89 -10.28
C GLN A 134 11.73 24.43 -11.61
N ASP A 135 10.42 24.63 -11.71
CA ASP A 135 9.80 25.18 -12.92
C ASP A 135 10.29 26.61 -13.20
N ARG A 136 10.48 27.42 -12.15
CA ARG A 136 11.08 28.75 -12.29
C ARG A 136 12.54 28.68 -12.70
N LEU A 137 13.32 27.76 -12.15
CA LEU A 137 14.71 27.55 -12.57
C LEU A 137 14.78 27.16 -14.05
N THR A 138 13.92 26.25 -14.49
CA THR A 138 13.83 25.81 -15.89
C THR A 138 13.37 26.93 -16.82
N GLY A 139 12.41 27.74 -16.37
CA GLY A 139 12.00 28.97 -17.07
C GLY A 139 13.15 29.97 -17.22
N MET A 140 14.02 30.10 -16.21
CA MET A 140 15.19 30.97 -16.29
C MET A 140 16.27 30.43 -17.24
N THR A 141 16.57 29.13 -17.20
CA THR A 141 17.61 28.52 -18.04
C THR A 141 17.22 28.49 -19.52
N SER A 142 15.93 28.33 -19.82
CA SER A 142 15.43 28.36 -21.20
C SER A 142 15.59 29.71 -21.91
N LEU A 143 15.73 30.81 -21.15
CA LEU A 143 15.83 32.16 -21.72
C LEU A 143 17.27 32.58 -22.08
N SER A 144 18.31 32.11 -21.37
CA SER A 144 19.73 32.33 -21.72
C SER A 144 20.68 31.66 -20.70
N PRO A 145 21.28 30.50 -21.02
CA PRO A 145 22.29 29.86 -20.17
C PRO A 145 23.54 30.73 -19.97
N ILE A 146 23.85 31.60 -20.94
CA ILE A 146 25.03 32.49 -20.92
C ILE A 146 24.88 33.56 -19.84
N ASP A 147 23.68 34.12 -19.65
CA ASP A 147 23.44 35.15 -18.62
C ASP A 147 23.51 34.59 -17.19
N MET A 148 23.20 33.30 -17.03
CA MET A 148 23.36 32.58 -15.77
C MET A 148 24.85 32.37 -15.44
N ILE A 149 25.63 31.86 -16.40
CA ILE A 149 27.08 31.62 -16.21
C ILE A 149 27.83 32.94 -16.01
N ALA A 150 27.43 34.00 -16.73
CA ALA A 150 28.06 35.31 -16.63
C ALA A 150 27.68 36.08 -15.34
N GLY A 151 26.86 35.50 -14.46
CA GLY A 151 26.42 36.14 -13.21
C GLY A 151 25.61 37.42 -13.44
N ARG A 152 25.06 37.62 -14.65
CA ARG A 152 24.35 38.84 -15.05
C ARG A 152 22.92 38.90 -14.54
N ARG A 153 22.38 37.77 -14.08
CA ARG A 153 21.13 37.70 -13.33
C ARG A 153 21.43 37.37 -11.88
N SER A 154 21.09 38.30 -10.99
CA SER A 154 21.01 38.01 -9.57
C SER A 154 19.85 37.03 -9.36
N PRO A 155 20.04 35.97 -8.58
CA PRO A 155 18.99 35.00 -8.39
C PRO A 155 17.78 35.65 -7.75
N ALA A 156 16.62 35.44 -8.37
CA ALA A 156 15.38 35.83 -7.74
C ALA A 156 15.24 35.07 -6.41
N PRO A 157 14.79 35.74 -5.34
CA PRO A 157 14.48 35.04 -4.10
C PRO A 157 13.52 33.87 -4.39
N ALA A 158 13.76 32.73 -3.75
CA ALA A 158 12.96 31.52 -3.91
C ALA A 158 12.25 31.19 -2.57
N PRO A 159 11.26 32.00 -2.15
CA PRO A 159 10.60 31.82 -0.86
C PRO A 159 9.95 30.44 -0.70
N GLU A 160 9.58 29.78 -1.80
CA GLU A 160 9.05 28.43 -1.84
C GLU A 160 10.10 27.40 -1.43
N ALA A 161 11.36 27.57 -1.82
CA ALA A 161 12.45 26.69 -1.39
C ALA A 161 12.74 26.89 0.10
N ASP A 162 12.74 28.14 0.59
CA ASP A 162 12.88 28.43 2.02
C ASP A 162 11.73 27.82 2.83
N ARG A 163 10.50 27.92 2.32
CA ARG A 163 9.33 27.34 2.97
C ARG A 163 9.35 25.83 2.96
N ALA A 164 9.77 25.20 1.87
CA ALA A 164 9.93 23.75 1.78
C ALA A 164 10.95 23.24 2.81
N GLU A 165 12.12 23.88 2.93
CA GLU A 165 13.13 23.52 3.92
C GLU A 165 12.60 23.60 5.36
N GLN A 166 11.85 24.65 5.69
CA GLN A 166 11.22 24.79 7.01
C GLN A 166 10.27 23.63 7.32
N LEU A 167 9.40 23.29 6.37
CA LEU A 167 8.44 22.18 6.52
C LEU A 167 9.15 20.84 6.73
N LEU A 168 10.21 20.58 5.96
CA LEU A 168 10.99 19.34 6.06
C LEU A 168 11.76 19.28 7.39
N ALA A 169 12.32 20.39 7.85
CA ALA A 169 12.96 20.48 9.16
C ALA A 169 11.98 20.29 10.32
N GLU A 170 10.72 20.70 10.18
CA GLU A 170 9.66 20.37 11.15
C GLU A 170 9.37 18.87 11.17
N VAL A 171 9.25 18.22 10.01
CA VAL A 171 9.02 16.77 9.90
C VAL A 171 10.15 15.98 10.58
N LEU A 172 11.41 16.31 10.29
CA LEU A 172 12.58 15.63 10.86
C LEU A 172 12.71 15.77 12.39
N ARG A 173 12.09 16.81 12.98
CA ARG A 173 12.07 17.04 14.44
C ARG A 173 10.85 16.45 15.13
N THR A 174 9.86 15.97 14.37
CA THR A 174 8.60 15.48 14.94
C THR A 174 8.76 14.03 15.44
N PRO A 175 8.57 13.76 16.75
CA PRO A 175 8.66 12.40 17.27
C PRO A 175 7.51 11.52 16.79
N GLY A 176 7.74 10.22 16.67
CA GLY A 176 6.71 9.24 16.28
C GLY A 176 6.39 9.19 14.78
N VAL A 177 7.15 9.91 13.95
CA VAL A 177 7.06 9.82 12.49
C VAL A 177 7.76 8.54 12.00
N SER A 178 7.16 7.85 11.04
CA SER A 178 7.73 6.61 10.47
C SER A 178 9.06 6.87 9.77
N LYS A 179 9.92 5.86 9.74
CA LYS A 179 11.23 5.94 9.09
C LYS A 179 11.13 6.36 7.62
N ASP A 180 10.16 5.85 6.88
CA ASP A 180 10.03 6.17 5.45
C ASP A 180 9.67 7.65 5.21
N ILE A 181 8.84 8.26 6.08
CA ILE A 181 8.54 9.69 6.00
C ILE A 181 9.80 10.52 6.34
N LEU A 182 10.59 10.09 7.33
CA LEU A 182 11.85 10.75 7.70
C LEU A 182 12.90 10.65 6.57
N ASP A 183 13.04 9.47 5.96
CA ASP A 183 13.95 9.24 4.82
C ASP A 183 13.55 10.14 3.63
N MET A 184 12.25 10.22 3.32
CA MET A 184 11.73 11.10 2.28
C MET A 184 11.96 12.58 2.60
N ALA A 185 11.72 13.00 3.85
CA ALA A 185 11.97 14.38 4.27
C ALA A 185 13.47 14.73 4.17
N GLY A 186 14.35 13.80 4.53
CA GLY A 186 15.80 13.94 4.39
C GLY A 186 16.23 14.11 2.93
N LEU A 187 15.71 13.28 2.03
CA LEU A 187 16.00 13.37 0.59
C LEU A 187 15.54 14.72 0.01
N LEU A 188 14.29 15.12 0.28
CA LEU A 188 13.76 16.39 -0.22
C LEU A 188 14.51 17.59 0.37
N SER A 189 15.01 17.48 1.61
CA SER A 189 15.83 18.53 2.21
C SER A 189 17.16 18.71 1.48
N GLN A 190 17.79 17.61 1.06
CA GLN A 190 19.00 17.65 0.23
C GLN A 190 18.72 18.26 -1.15
N MET A 191 17.61 17.87 -1.79
CA MET A 191 17.19 18.46 -3.06
C MET A 191 16.95 19.97 -2.94
N CYS A 192 16.33 20.41 -1.85
CA CYS A 192 16.12 21.82 -1.56
C CYS A 192 17.45 22.57 -1.43
N GLY A 193 18.41 22.02 -0.68
CA GLY A 193 19.75 22.59 -0.54
C GLY A 193 20.48 22.70 -1.88
N LEU A 194 20.42 21.66 -2.72
CA LEU A 194 20.99 21.69 -4.07
C LEU A 194 20.35 22.78 -4.94
N MET A 195 19.02 22.90 -4.90
CA MET A 195 18.33 23.95 -5.65
C MET A 195 18.72 25.35 -5.21
N LYS A 196 18.86 25.59 -3.89
CA LYS A 196 19.34 26.88 -3.38
C LYS A 196 20.78 27.15 -3.83
N ALA A 197 21.65 26.14 -3.87
CA ALA A 197 23.01 26.28 -4.38
C ALA A 197 23.03 26.60 -5.89
N LEU A 198 22.21 25.93 -6.70
CA LEU A 198 22.06 26.19 -8.14
C LEU A 198 21.49 27.58 -8.42
N LEU A 199 20.58 28.03 -7.56
CA LEU A 199 20.05 29.39 -7.56
C LEU A 199 21.03 30.39 -6.95
N GLY A 200 22.25 30.04 -6.53
CA GLY A 200 23.17 31.00 -5.91
C GLY A 200 22.65 31.68 -4.64
N LEU A 201 21.63 31.07 -4.01
CA LEU A 201 21.03 31.50 -2.73
C LEU A 201 21.74 30.85 -1.54
N GLY A 202 22.53 29.79 -1.77
CA GLY A 202 23.31 29.10 -0.75
C GLY A 202 24.68 29.73 -0.52
N SER A 203 25.13 29.77 0.74
CA SER A 203 26.51 30.11 1.10
C SER A 203 27.51 28.98 0.85
N ALA A 204 27.02 27.77 0.55
CA ALA A 204 27.83 26.60 0.32
C ALA A 204 28.23 26.51 -1.18
N PRO A 205 29.51 26.27 -1.50
CA PRO A 205 29.94 26.02 -2.87
C PRO A 205 29.28 24.74 -3.40
N LEU A 206 29.03 24.70 -4.72
CA LEU A 206 28.41 23.56 -5.38
C LEU A 206 29.33 22.34 -5.31
N ASP A 207 28.93 21.33 -4.54
CA ASP A 207 29.69 20.11 -4.33
C ASP A 207 29.18 18.98 -5.24
N LEU A 208 30.00 18.63 -6.24
CA LEU A 208 29.70 17.56 -7.19
C LEU A 208 29.56 16.18 -6.52
N SER A 209 30.23 15.96 -5.38
CA SER A 209 30.12 14.69 -4.65
C SER A 209 28.75 14.56 -3.97
N THR A 210 28.22 15.65 -3.45
CA THR A 210 26.85 15.74 -2.93
C THR A 210 25.81 15.47 -4.03
N MET A 211 26.01 15.98 -5.26
CA MET A 211 25.15 15.66 -6.40
C MET A 211 25.13 14.16 -6.74
N GLN A 212 26.30 13.51 -6.76
CA GLN A 212 26.40 12.07 -7.04
C GLN A 212 25.71 11.23 -5.96
N GLY A 213 25.89 11.58 -4.69
CA GLY A 213 25.21 10.92 -3.56
C GLY A 213 23.69 11.03 -3.67
N MET A 214 23.18 12.22 -4.01
CA MET A 214 21.74 12.46 -4.21
C MET A 214 21.16 11.57 -5.33
N PHE A 215 21.85 11.43 -6.47
CA PHE A 215 21.37 10.55 -7.55
C PHE A 215 21.33 9.08 -7.12
N ALA A 216 22.30 8.62 -6.32
CA ALA A 216 22.31 7.26 -5.80
C ALA A 216 21.14 7.03 -4.83
N THR A 217 20.88 7.97 -3.90
CA THR A 217 19.74 7.90 -2.99
C THR A 217 18.41 8.00 -3.73
N PHE A 218 18.32 8.84 -4.76
CA PHE A 218 17.13 8.96 -5.59
C PHE A 218 16.86 7.68 -6.37
N ALA A 219 17.89 7.04 -6.94
CA ALA A 219 17.76 5.76 -7.62
C ALA A 219 17.38 4.63 -6.65
N ASP A 220 17.93 4.62 -5.43
CA ASP A 220 17.53 3.68 -4.36
C ASP A 220 16.06 3.89 -3.96
N LEU A 221 15.65 5.14 -3.77
CA LEU A 221 14.27 5.49 -3.43
C LEU A 221 13.31 5.16 -4.58
N GLN A 222 13.66 5.44 -5.83
CA GLN A 222 12.92 4.99 -7.01
C GLN A 222 12.85 3.46 -7.09
N GLY A 223 13.94 2.78 -6.76
CA GLY A 223 13.98 1.32 -6.63
C GLY A 223 13.00 0.83 -5.57
N ARG A 224 12.99 1.43 -4.37
CA ARG A 224 12.07 1.10 -3.27
C ARG A 224 10.62 1.43 -3.62
N MET A 225 10.37 2.50 -4.37
CA MET A 225 9.03 2.87 -4.85
C MET A 225 8.53 2.00 -6.01
N GLY A 226 9.42 1.53 -6.89
CA GLY A 226 9.07 0.76 -8.09
C GLY A 226 9.11 -0.76 -7.92
N SER A 227 9.91 -1.30 -6.98
CA SER A 227 10.09 -2.75 -6.79
C SER A 227 9.25 -3.37 -5.68
N ALA A 228 8.67 -2.55 -4.80
CA ALA A 228 7.79 -3.03 -3.74
C ALA A 228 6.33 -2.80 -4.15
N GLY A 229 5.62 -3.87 -4.51
CA GLY A 229 4.18 -3.86 -4.77
C GLY A 229 3.36 -3.41 -3.55
N GLY A 230 3.35 -2.10 -3.28
CA GLY A 230 2.51 -1.46 -2.27
C GLY A 230 3.14 -1.13 -0.92
N SER A 231 4.48 -1.15 -0.74
CA SER A 231 5.11 -0.78 0.57
C SER A 231 5.75 0.62 0.59
N GLY A 232 5.69 1.38 -0.50
CA GLY A 232 6.22 2.76 -0.54
C GLY A 232 5.29 3.79 0.11
N ILE A 233 5.53 5.07 -0.15
CA ILE A 233 4.65 6.19 0.27
C ILE A 233 3.19 5.96 -0.14
N LEU A 234 2.98 5.41 -1.34
CA LEU A 234 1.68 4.97 -1.85
C LEU A 234 1.04 3.85 -1.00
N GLY A 235 1.87 3.00 -0.39
CA GLY A 235 1.47 1.95 0.54
C GLY A 235 1.01 2.46 1.90
N MET A 236 1.79 3.35 2.52
CA MET A 236 1.37 4.01 3.76
C MET A 236 0.06 4.80 3.59
N LEU A 237 -0.12 5.43 2.43
CA LEU A 237 -1.35 6.13 2.09
C LEU A 237 -2.51 5.19 1.76
N ARG A 238 -2.23 4.04 1.14
CA ARG A 238 -3.23 2.98 0.91
C ARG A 238 -3.84 2.51 2.23
N HIS A 239 -3.03 2.34 3.28
CA HIS A 239 -3.52 1.99 4.62
C HIS A 239 -4.33 3.12 5.28
N GLY A 240 -3.94 4.39 5.10
CA GLY A 240 -4.69 5.55 5.60
C GLY A 240 -5.99 5.86 4.85
N LEU A 241 -6.16 5.32 3.63
CA LEU A 241 -7.34 5.48 2.78
C LEU A 241 -8.25 4.24 2.79
N GLN A 242 -7.91 3.17 3.52
CA GLN A 242 -8.74 1.97 3.62
C GLN A 242 -10.03 2.27 4.40
N PRO A 243 -11.22 1.91 3.88
CA PRO A 243 -12.47 1.98 4.63
C PRO A 243 -12.42 1.03 5.84
N GLY A 244 -12.85 1.49 7.03
CA GLY A 244 -12.90 0.66 8.24
C GLY A 244 -11.61 0.58 9.08
N SER A 245 -10.48 1.11 8.62
CA SER A 245 -9.25 1.26 9.43
C SER A 245 -9.20 2.58 10.23
N GLY A 246 -10.34 3.27 10.36
CA GLY A 246 -10.37 4.65 10.85
C GLY A 246 -9.85 5.64 9.82
N GLY A 247 -10.21 5.43 8.54
CA GLY A 247 -9.80 6.28 7.43
C GLY A 247 -10.12 7.76 7.70
N ILE A 248 -9.44 8.67 6.98
CA ILE A 248 -9.48 10.14 7.21
C ILE A 248 -10.90 10.75 7.23
N LEU A 249 -11.90 10.06 6.67
CA LEU A 249 -13.32 10.46 6.65
C LEU A 249 -14.23 9.58 7.54
N ASP A 250 -13.69 8.50 8.11
CA ASP A 250 -14.34 7.56 9.02
C ASP A 250 -14.14 8.06 10.46
N ILE A 251 -14.61 9.29 10.75
CA ILE A 251 -14.71 9.76 12.13
C ILE A 251 -15.83 8.97 12.78
N ALA A 252 -15.53 8.23 13.85
CA ALA A 252 -16.54 7.50 14.60
C ALA A 252 -17.68 8.48 14.96
N PRO A 253 -18.97 8.11 14.80
CA PRO A 253 -20.10 9.00 15.12
C PRO A 253 -20.05 9.60 16.54
N GLU A 254 -19.33 8.92 17.43
CA GLU A 254 -19.08 9.24 18.83
C GLU A 254 -18.09 10.41 19.03
N GLU A 255 -17.25 10.71 18.03
CA GLU A 255 -16.23 11.77 18.05
C GLU A 255 -16.70 13.07 17.37
N LEU A 256 -17.88 13.06 16.74
CA LEU A 256 -18.49 14.27 16.18
C LEU A 256 -19.14 15.08 17.32
N PRO A 257 -18.75 16.36 17.53
CA PRO A 257 -19.40 17.20 18.53
C PRO A 257 -20.87 17.41 18.12
N VAL A 258 -21.78 16.79 18.88
CA VAL A 258 -23.22 17.02 18.73
C VAL A 258 -23.51 18.47 19.10
N ILE A 259 -23.74 19.31 18.09
CA ILE A 259 -24.24 20.67 18.29
C ILE A 259 -25.72 20.53 18.64
N ILE A 260 -26.03 20.53 19.94
CA ILE A 260 -27.40 20.68 20.43
C ILE A 260 -27.80 22.13 20.12
N MET A 261 -28.62 22.32 19.08
CA MET A 261 -29.33 23.59 18.89
C MET A 261 -30.41 23.69 19.96
N GLU A 262 -30.10 24.34 21.08
CA GLU A 262 -31.08 24.70 22.08
C GLU A 262 -31.89 25.91 21.59
N ASP A 263 -33.16 25.69 21.27
CA ASP A 263 -34.14 26.76 21.14
C ASP A 263 -34.44 27.34 22.53
N THR A 264 -33.96 28.57 22.80
CA THR A 264 -34.48 29.40 23.90
C THR A 264 -35.99 29.62 23.74
N PRO A 265 -36.83 29.59 24.81
CA PRO A 265 -36.63 30.52 25.92
C PRO A 265 -36.99 30.04 27.35
N THR A 266 -36.60 30.89 28.30
CA THR A 266 -37.02 31.10 29.70
C THR A 266 -36.26 30.37 30.84
N PRO A 267 -35.59 31.11 31.76
CA PRO A 267 -35.14 30.62 33.06
C PRO A 267 -36.21 30.94 34.15
N PRO A 268 -36.06 30.57 35.44
CA PRO A 268 -35.09 29.67 36.08
C PRO A 268 -35.74 28.62 37.01
N SER A 269 -35.03 27.52 37.28
CA SER A 269 -34.95 26.97 38.64
C SER A 269 -33.86 25.92 38.66
N THR A 270 -32.75 26.24 39.32
CA THR A 270 -31.65 25.34 39.65
C THR A 270 -32.13 24.24 40.60
N PRO A 271 -31.83 22.96 40.31
CA PRO A 271 -31.61 21.97 41.34
C PRO A 271 -30.14 21.55 41.31
N ARG A 272 -29.43 22.02 42.35
CA ARG A 272 -28.41 21.30 43.10
C ARG A 272 -27.56 20.32 42.28
N GLU A 273 -26.39 20.81 41.90
CA GLU A 273 -25.22 20.07 41.44
C GLU A 273 -25.01 18.79 42.27
N GLN A 274 -25.47 17.66 41.74
CA GLN A 274 -25.06 16.34 42.20
C GLN A 274 -23.68 16.08 41.60
N ARG A 275 -22.67 16.09 42.47
CA ARG A 275 -21.34 15.58 42.18
C ARG A 275 -21.46 14.22 41.46
N PRO A 276 -20.87 14.06 40.27
CA PRO A 276 -20.78 12.75 39.65
C PRO A 276 -20.05 11.81 40.61
N SER A 277 -20.73 10.75 41.02
CA SER A 277 -20.07 9.60 41.60
C SER A 277 -19.05 9.11 40.57
N HIS A 278 -17.78 9.02 40.98
CA HIS A 278 -16.72 8.41 40.19
C HIS A 278 -17.18 7.00 39.77
N ALA A 279 -17.64 6.87 38.53
CA ALA A 279 -17.74 5.59 37.87
C ALA A 279 -16.31 5.10 37.66
N ASP A 280 -16.03 3.90 38.13
CA ASP A 280 -14.77 3.21 37.83
C ASP A 280 -14.54 3.22 36.31
N PRO A 281 -13.30 3.40 35.85
CA PRO A 281 -12.99 3.43 34.43
C PRO A 281 -13.49 2.14 33.78
N VAL A 282 -14.43 2.29 32.83
CA VAL A 282 -14.84 1.19 31.96
C VAL A 282 -13.59 0.70 31.25
N ALA A 283 -13.14 -0.50 31.60
CA ALA A 283 -11.97 -1.12 31.00
C ALA A 283 -12.18 -1.17 29.49
N VAL A 284 -11.33 -0.47 28.74
CA VAL A 284 -11.28 -0.56 27.28
C VAL A 284 -11.11 -2.05 26.94
N PRO A 285 -11.98 -2.64 26.08
CA PRO A 285 -11.83 -4.03 25.66
C PRO A 285 -10.41 -4.22 25.11
N GLN A 286 -9.62 -5.05 25.78
CA GLN A 286 -8.29 -5.38 25.29
C GLN A 286 -8.45 -6.12 23.96
N ALA A 287 -7.73 -5.68 22.93
CA ALA A 287 -7.69 -6.40 21.67
C ALA A 287 -7.25 -7.86 21.92
N PRO A 288 -7.84 -8.84 21.23
CA PRO A 288 -7.49 -10.24 21.42
C PRO A 288 -5.98 -10.44 21.13
N ALA A 289 -5.33 -11.28 21.94
CA ALA A 289 -3.93 -11.63 21.71
C ALA A 289 -3.78 -12.39 20.38
N ARG A 290 -2.62 -12.26 19.71
CA ARG A 290 -2.35 -12.94 18.43
C ARG A 290 -2.51 -14.46 18.51
N ASP A 291 -2.13 -15.07 19.63
CA ASP A 291 -2.31 -16.51 19.87
C ASP A 291 -3.78 -16.92 19.85
N ASP A 292 -4.67 -16.09 20.41
CA ASP A 292 -6.11 -16.35 20.43
C ASP A 292 -6.73 -16.17 19.04
N MET A 293 -6.25 -15.17 18.28
CA MET A 293 -6.66 -14.98 16.89
C MET A 293 -6.21 -16.14 15.99
N LEU A 294 -4.98 -16.64 16.17
CA LEU A 294 -4.48 -17.81 15.44
C LEU A 294 -5.27 -19.07 15.81
N ARG A 295 -5.57 -19.29 17.08
CA ARG A 295 -6.42 -20.41 17.52
C ARG A 295 -7.81 -20.32 16.89
N SER A 296 -8.40 -19.13 16.87
CA SER A 296 -9.69 -18.88 16.26
C SER A 296 -9.65 -19.11 14.74
N LEU A 297 -8.57 -18.74 14.06
CA LEU A 297 -8.36 -19.03 12.63
C LEU A 297 -8.30 -20.55 12.35
N VAL A 298 -7.60 -21.31 13.19
CA VAL A 298 -7.54 -22.78 13.12
C VAL A 298 -8.94 -23.39 13.31
N GLU A 299 -9.76 -22.83 14.20
CA GLU A 299 -11.14 -23.25 14.44
C GLU A 299 -12.08 -22.91 13.28
N VAL A 300 -11.98 -21.69 12.71
CA VAL A 300 -12.77 -21.25 11.54
C VAL A 300 -12.56 -22.19 10.37
N LEU A 301 -11.31 -22.59 10.11
CA LEU A 301 -10.98 -23.56 9.05
C LEU A 301 -11.22 -25.02 9.47
N SER A 302 -11.78 -25.27 10.66
CA SER A 302 -12.09 -26.61 11.21
C SER A 302 -10.89 -27.57 11.27
N LEU A 303 -9.68 -27.03 11.45
CA LEU A 303 -8.43 -27.79 11.34
C LEU A 303 -8.09 -28.61 12.60
N GLY A 304 -8.69 -28.26 13.75
CA GLY A 304 -8.44 -28.93 15.03
C GLY A 304 -9.06 -30.34 15.17
N ARG A 305 -9.76 -30.83 14.15
CA ARG A 305 -10.44 -32.14 14.17
C ARG A 305 -9.60 -33.30 13.63
N ASP A 306 -8.44 -33.01 13.03
CA ASP A 306 -7.56 -34.02 12.45
C ASP A 306 -6.40 -34.37 13.40
N ASP A 307 -6.24 -35.65 13.70
CA ASP A 307 -5.13 -36.18 14.53
C ASP A 307 -3.74 -35.90 13.93
N ARG A 308 -3.67 -35.54 12.64
CA ARG A 308 -2.42 -35.23 11.91
C ARG A 308 -1.94 -33.80 12.10
N GLY A 309 -2.70 -32.96 12.80
CA GLY A 309 -2.35 -31.58 13.11
C GLY A 309 -2.72 -30.56 12.01
N PRO A 310 -2.61 -29.26 12.33
CA PRO A 310 -3.18 -28.19 11.49
C PRO A 310 -2.51 -28.06 10.13
N TRP A 311 -1.22 -28.35 10.03
CA TRP A 311 -0.48 -28.32 8.76
C TRP A 311 -1.03 -29.31 7.73
N HIS A 312 -1.24 -30.56 8.16
CA HIS A 312 -1.74 -31.61 7.28
C HIS A 312 -3.20 -31.35 6.92
N ALA A 313 -4.03 -31.02 7.91
CA ALA A 313 -5.44 -30.69 7.72
C ALA A 313 -5.63 -29.55 6.72
N ALA A 314 -4.85 -28.46 6.86
CA ALA A 314 -4.96 -27.30 5.98
C ALA A 314 -4.52 -27.64 4.56
N SER A 315 -3.48 -28.47 4.38
CA SER A 315 -3.04 -28.91 3.06
C SER A 315 -4.10 -29.71 2.29
N LEU A 316 -5.00 -30.40 3.00
CA LEU A 316 -6.09 -31.15 2.36
C LEU A 316 -7.13 -30.24 1.71
N LEU A 317 -7.30 -29.02 2.19
CA LEU A 317 -8.18 -28.02 1.57
C LEU A 317 -7.72 -27.63 0.16
N LEU A 318 -6.43 -27.81 -0.14
CA LEU A 318 -5.86 -27.47 -1.45
C LEU A 318 -6.03 -28.56 -2.52
N VAL A 319 -6.52 -29.74 -2.16
CA VAL A 319 -6.76 -30.82 -3.13
C VAL A 319 -7.90 -30.39 -4.08
N PRO A 320 -7.75 -30.51 -5.41
CA PRO A 320 -8.74 -30.00 -6.39
C PRO A 320 -10.19 -30.44 -6.17
N ASP A 321 -10.40 -31.65 -5.64
CA ASP A 321 -11.73 -32.23 -5.40
C ASP A 321 -12.14 -32.25 -3.91
N ALA A 322 -11.38 -31.58 -3.04
CA ALA A 322 -11.76 -31.47 -1.63
C ALA A 322 -12.97 -30.54 -1.49
N PRO A 323 -13.90 -30.83 -0.54
CA PRO A 323 -14.97 -29.89 -0.22
C PRO A 323 -14.35 -28.59 0.28
N ALA A 324 -14.51 -27.52 -0.51
CA ALA A 324 -14.04 -26.21 -0.15
C ALA A 324 -14.95 -25.60 0.94
N PRO A 325 -14.38 -24.82 1.88
CA PRO A 325 -15.17 -23.95 2.75
C PRO A 325 -16.02 -22.99 1.91
N ASP A 326 -17.13 -22.52 2.47
CA ASP A 326 -17.93 -21.47 1.84
C ASP A 326 -17.16 -20.14 1.76
N VAL A 327 -17.60 -19.24 0.88
CA VAL A 327 -16.93 -17.96 0.60
C VAL A 327 -16.79 -17.10 1.86
N GLU A 328 -17.80 -17.07 2.73
CA GLU A 328 -17.77 -16.27 3.96
C GLU A 328 -16.70 -16.81 4.94
N THR A 329 -16.59 -18.13 5.06
CA THR A 329 -15.52 -18.78 5.84
C THR A 329 -14.14 -18.45 5.28
N VAL A 330 -13.96 -18.47 3.96
CA VAL A 330 -12.67 -18.14 3.31
C VAL A 330 -12.30 -16.67 3.55
N ASP A 331 -13.23 -15.73 3.34
CA ASP A 331 -12.97 -14.30 3.55
C ASP A 331 -12.68 -13.98 5.02
N THR A 332 -13.40 -14.63 5.94
CA THR A 332 -13.12 -14.54 7.38
C THR A 332 -11.71 -15.04 7.70
N ALA A 333 -11.30 -16.17 7.14
CA ALA A 333 -9.95 -16.71 7.32
C ALA A 333 -8.86 -15.78 6.76
N ILE A 334 -9.09 -15.14 5.62
CA ILE A 334 -8.17 -14.14 5.04
C ILE A 334 -8.03 -12.95 5.98
N ALA A 335 -9.14 -12.36 6.43
CA ALA A 335 -9.13 -11.21 7.33
C ALA A 335 -8.40 -11.52 8.64
N MET A 336 -8.70 -12.67 9.25
CA MET A 336 -8.06 -13.10 10.49
C MET A 336 -6.57 -13.39 10.32
N ALA A 337 -6.17 -14.09 9.25
CA ALA A 337 -4.77 -14.38 9.03
C ALA A 337 -3.95 -13.11 8.71
N SER A 338 -4.53 -12.14 7.98
CA SER A 338 -3.91 -10.83 7.76
C SER A 338 -3.73 -10.08 9.07
N GLU A 339 -4.76 -10.01 9.91
CA GLU A 339 -4.70 -9.38 11.24
C GLU A 339 -3.66 -10.07 12.14
N VAL A 340 -3.64 -11.41 12.16
CA VAL A 340 -2.63 -12.18 12.90
C VAL A 340 -1.22 -11.83 12.43
N LEU A 341 -0.98 -11.56 11.15
CA LEU A 341 0.34 -11.23 10.61
C LEU A 341 0.73 -9.76 10.81
N GLU A 342 -0.23 -8.84 10.78
CA GLU A 342 -0.01 -7.38 10.84
C GLU A 342 -0.07 -6.81 12.27
N SER A 343 -0.73 -7.49 13.21
CA SER A 343 -0.90 -7.00 14.58
C SER A 343 0.42 -6.87 15.34
N ASP A 344 0.58 -5.76 16.07
CA ASP A 344 1.69 -5.52 17.01
C ASP A 344 1.52 -6.28 18.35
N GLY A 345 0.43 -7.04 18.51
CA GLY A 345 0.03 -7.70 19.76
C GLY A 345 0.88 -8.92 20.14
N GLY A 346 2.03 -8.71 20.76
CA GLY A 346 2.90 -9.79 21.24
C GLY A 346 3.63 -10.55 20.12
N ALA A 347 4.80 -11.12 20.42
CA ALA A 347 5.54 -11.91 19.46
C ALA A 347 4.99 -13.34 19.42
N LEU A 348 4.51 -13.78 18.26
CA LEU A 348 4.24 -15.19 17.98
C LEU A 348 5.54 -15.99 18.02
N SER A 349 5.45 -17.28 18.31
CA SER A 349 6.58 -18.19 18.07
C SER A 349 6.90 -18.26 16.56
N GLU A 350 8.11 -18.71 16.21
CA GLU A 350 8.47 -18.91 14.79
C GLU A 350 7.56 -19.94 14.11
N GLU A 351 7.15 -20.98 14.84
CA GLU A 351 6.24 -22.01 14.36
C GLU A 351 4.82 -21.46 14.13
N ASP A 352 4.31 -20.66 15.07
CA ASP A 352 2.98 -20.03 14.94
C ASP A 352 2.96 -18.97 13.83
N THR A 353 4.05 -18.21 13.67
CA THR A 353 4.23 -17.28 12.56
C THR A 353 4.24 -18.02 11.23
N ALA A 354 4.95 -19.15 11.16
CA ALA A 354 4.96 -20.00 9.97
C ALA A 354 3.56 -20.54 9.67
N LEU A 355 2.83 -20.99 10.69
CA LEU A 355 1.47 -21.50 10.55
C LEU A 355 0.51 -20.42 10.05
N ALA A 356 0.56 -19.21 10.62
CA ALA A 356 -0.24 -18.07 10.18
C ALA A 356 -0.01 -17.75 8.70
N HIS A 357 1.25 -17.70 8.27
CA HIS A 357 1.60 -17.51 6.86
C HIS A 357 1.07 -18.64 5.95
N PHE A 358 1.10 -19.89 6.42
CA PHE A 358 0.60 -21.02 5.66
C PHE A 358 -0.92 -21.01 5.53
N LEU A 359 -1.64 -20.71 6.61
CA LEU A 359 -3.10 -20.57 6.60
C LEU A 359 -3.54 -19.40 5.71
N TYR A 360 -2.81 -18.28 5.75
CA TYR A 360 -3.08 -17.14 4.85
C TYR A 360 -2.90 -17.52 3.37
N ALA A 361 -1.83 -18.26 3.05
CA ALA A 361 -1.59 -18.76 1.70
C ALA A 361 -2.74 -19.66 1.22
N ILE A 362 -3.21 -20.57 2.07
CA ILE A 362 -4.32 -21.48 1.76
C ILE A 362 -5.60 -20.70 1.52
N ALA A 363 -5.95 -19.76 2.39
CA ALA A 363 -7.17 -18.97 2.26
C ALA A 363 -7.19 -18.15 0.97
N LEU A 364 -6.07 -17.52 0.60
CA LEU A 364 -5.94 -16.81 -0.70
C LEU A 364 -6.08 -17.76 -1.91
N CYS A 365 -5.49 -18.95 -1.83
CA CYS A 365 -5.65 -19.96 -2.88
C CYS A 365 -7.11 -20.41 -3.02
N LEU A 366 -7.83 -20.57 -1.91
CA LEU A 366 -9.23 -20.95 -1.91
C LEU A 366 -10.12 -19.85 -2.50
N ARG A 367 -9.90 -18.58 -2.14
CA ARG A 367 -10.64 -17.44 -2.70
C ARG A 367 -10.49 -17.36 -4.21
N GLN A 368 -9.25 -17.44 -4.69
CA GLN A 368 -8.95 -17.41 -6.12
C GLN A 368 -9.67 -18.52 -6.92
N ARG A 369 -9.80 -19.72 -6.33
CA ARG A 369 -10.54 -20.84 -6.97
C ARG A 369 -12.04 -20.57 -7.03
N SER A 370 -12.61 -19.99 -5.98
CA SER A 370 -14.03 -19.62 -5.95
C SER A 370 -14.35 -18.53 -6.97
N ASP A 371 -13.46 -17.56 -7.16
CA ASP A 371 -13.66 -16.44 -8.10
C ASP A 371 -13.50 -16.87 -9.57
N ALA A 372 -12.55 -17.76 -9.86
CA ALA A 372 -12.30 -18.28 -11.21
C ALA A 372 -13.50 -19.05 -11.80
N ALA A 373 -14.40 -19.56 -10.95
CA ALA A 373 -15.61 -20.24 -11.39
C ALA A 373 -16.70 -19.28 -11.91
N GLY A 374 -16.58 -17.97 -11.66
CA GLY A 374 -17.66 -17.00 -11.86
C GLY A 374 -17.53 -16.07 -13.06
N VAL A 375 -16.33 -15.75 -13.55
CA VAL A 375 -16.14 -14.62 -14.48
C VAL A 375 -14.97 -14.85 -15.44
N GLU A 376 -15.24 -14.82 -16.75
CA GLU A 376 -14.31 -15.03 -17.87
C GLU A 376 -13.43 -13.79 -18.20
N TYR A 377 -13.07 -12.98 -17.19
CA TYR A 377 -12.27 -11.76 -17.40
C TYR A 377 -10.82 -11.93 -16.91
N GLU A 378 -9.92 -11.18 -17.57
CA GLU A 378 -8.46 -11.22 -17.41
C GLU A 378 -8.01 -11.38 -15.95
N PHE A 379 -7.33 -12.50 -15.67
CA PHE A 379 -6.72 -12.85 -14.39
C PHE A 379 -5.82 -11.71 -13.87
N GLU A 380 -6.33 -10.81 -13.03
CA GLU A 380 -5.50 -10.03 -12.12
C GLU A 380 -5.04 -10.99 -11.00
N SER A 381 -3.87 -11.61 -11.21
CA SER A 381 -3.30 -12.73 -10.46
C SER A 381 -2.83 -12.41 -9.04
N THR A 382 -3.47 -11.49 -8.31
CA THR A 382 -2.92 -10.96 -7.05
C THR A 382 -2.94 -11.98 -5.92
N ASP A 383 -3.98 -12.83 -5.84
CA ASP A 383 -4.15 -13.73 -4.70
C ASP A 383 -3.25 -14.96 -4.77
N TYR A 384 -3.06 -15.55 -5.95
CA TYR A 384 -2.08 -16.62 -6.12
C TYR A 384 -0.66 -16.14 -5.89
N GLU A 385 -0.29 -14.95 -6.36
CA GLU A 385 1.05 -14.41 -6.13
C GLU A 385 1.27 -14.10 -4.63
N LEU A 386 0.30 -13.44 -3.99
CA LEU A 386 0.36 -13.13 -2.56
C LEU A 386 0.38 -14.41 -1.71
N GLY A 387 -0.44 -15.40 -2.07
CA GLY A 387 -0.49 -16.68 -1.41
C GLY A 387 0.81 -17.48 -1.57
N ALA A 388 1.39 -17.53 -2.77
CA ALA A 388 2.69 -18.15 -3.00
C ALA A 388 3.82 -17.44 -2.23
N ARG A 389 3.76 -16.11 -2.10
CA ARG A 389 4.69 -15.33 -1.28
C ARG A 389 4.55 -15.68 0.20
N SER A 390 3.32 -15.74 0.71
CA SER A 390 3.05 -16.14 2.09
C SER A 390 3.49 -17.59 2.35
N LEU A 391 3.28 -18.50 1.39
CA LEU A 391 3.75 -19.88 1.47
C LEU A 391 5.29 -19.95 1.57
N LEU A 392 6.00 -19.12 0.80
CA LEU A 392 7.46 -19.02 0.89
C LEU A 392 7.91 -18.47 2.25
N SER A 393 7.20 -17.50 2.81
CA SER A 393 7.46 -16.98 4.17
C SER A 393 7.26 -18.08 5.23
N ALA A 394 6.16 -18.84 5.14
CA ALA A 394 5.89 -19.97 6.03
C ALA A 394 7.05 -20.98 6.04
N VAL A 395 7.48 -21.44 4.86
CA VAL A 395 8.56 -22.43 4.81
C VAL A 395 9.91 -21.87 5.25
N ARG A 396 10.17 -20.56 5.10
CA ARG A 396 11.41 -19.92 5.54
C ARG A 396 11.51 -19.78 7.06
N ALA A 397 10.38 -19.59 7.73
CA ALA A 397 10.31 -19.51 9.18
C ALA A 397 10.57 -20.86 9.87
N LEU A 398 10.36 -21.98 9.17
CA LEU A 398 10.58 -23.31 9.73
C LEU A 398 12.04 -23.79 9.59
N PRO A 399 12.60 -24.49 10.60
CA PRO A 399 13.81 -25.30 10.45
C PRO A 399 13.64 -26.33 9.32
N VAL A 400 14.73 -26.66 8.60
CA VAL A 400 14.67 -27.55 7.42
C VAL A 400 14.18 -28.97 7.77
N ASP A 401 14.48 -29.43 8.97
CA ASP A 401 14.11 -30.72 9.54
C ASP A 401 12.73 -30.74 10.21
N HIS A 402 12.03 -29.60 10.24
CA HIS A 402 10.71 -29.51 10.83
C HIS A 402 9.69 -30.38 10.04
N PRO A 403 8.85 -31.19 10.73
CA PRO A 403 7.96 -32.17 10.09
C PRO A 403 6.92 -31.55 9.16
N ALA A 404 6.60 -30.27 9.32
CA ALA A 404 5.66 -29.56 8.43
C ALA A 404 6.29 -29.10 7.10
N VAL A 405 7.62 -28.98 6.98
CA VAL A 405 8.26 -28.45 5.77
C VAL A 405 7.89 -29.23 4.49
N PRO A 406 7.88 -30.57 4.48
CA PRO A 406 7.45 -31.33 3.31
C PRO A 406 6.00 -31.04 2.92
N VAL A 407 5.11 -30.84 3.91
CA VAL A 407 3.69 -30.54 3.67
C VAL A 407 3.55 -29.16 3.02
N VAL A 408 4.18 -28.13 3.61
CA VAL A 408 4.14 -26.74 3.12
C VAL A 408 4.73 -26.65 1.71
N LEU A 409 5.87 -27.29 1.44
CA LEU A 409 6.48 -27.27 0.11
C LEU A 409 5.63 -27.99 -0.94
N ARG A 410 4.97 -29.10 -0.58
CA ARG A 410 4.07 -29.82 -1.49
C ARG A 410 2.84 -28.99 -1.85
N SER A 411 2.34 -28.16 -0.93
CA SER A 411 1.23 -27.24 -1.16
C SER A 411 1.50 -26.21 -2.28
N LEU A 412 2.76 -25.98 -2.67
CA LEU A 412 3.10 -25.14 -3.82
C LEU A 412 2.40 -25.60 -5.11
N GLY A 413 2.17 -26.90 -5.27
CA GLY A 413 1.48 -27.44 -6.44
C GLY A 413 0.08 -26.85 -6.65
N ALA A 414 -0.58 -26.38 -5.59
CA ALA A 414 -1.91 -25.77 -5.67
C ALA A 414 -1.90 -24.37 -6.29
N PHE A 415 -0.75 -23.72 -6.35
CA PHE A 415 -0.54 -22.38 -6.91
C PHE A 415 -0.06 -22.42 -8.37
N LEU A 416 0.13 -23.62 -8.94
CA LEU A 416 0.50 -23.78 -10.34
C LEU A 416 -0.77 -23.82 -11.19
N ALA A 417 -0.95 -22.87 -12.11
CA ALA A 417 -2.05 -22.92 -13.05
C ALA A 417 -1.82 -24.01 -14.11
N PRO A 418 -2.79 -24.89 -14.42
CA PRO A 418 -2.62 -25.93 -15.44
C PRO A 418 -2.24 -25.37 -16.81
N GLU A 419 -2.79 -24.21 -17.17
CA GLU A 419 -2.59 -23.56 -18.46
C GLU A 419 -1.28 -22.78 -18.52
N ARG A 420 -0.78 -22.29 -17.37
CA ARG A 420 0.44 -21.49 -17.24
C ARG A 420 1.18 -21.82 -15.94
N PRO A 421 1.80 -23.01 -15.83
CA PRO A 421 2.31 -23.53 -14.56
C PRO A 421 3.49 -22.76 -14.00
N LEU A 422 4.14 -21.91 -14.82
CA LEU A 422 5.27 -21.08 -14.40
C LEU A 422 4.87 -19.62 -14.12
N ALA A 423 3.67 -19.19 -14.49
CA ALA A 423 3.23 -17.82 -14.31
C ALA A 423 3.09 -17.48 -12.81
N GLY A 424 3.57 -16.30 -12.41
CA GLY A 424 3.51 -15.83 -11.02
C GLY A 424 4.59 -16.35 -10.09
N LEU A 425 5.46 -17.29 -10.53
CA LEU A 425 6.56 -17.80 -9.71
C LEU A 425 7.88 -17.04 -9.88
N ASP A 426 8.00 -16.16 -10.87
CA ASP A 426 9.25 -15.53 -11.30
C ASP A 426 10.12 -15.01 -10.15
N ALA A 427 9.53 -14.22 -9.25
CA ALA A 427 10.23 -13.60 -8.13
C ALA A 427 10.46 -14.55 -6.94
N LEU A 428 9.73 -15.67 -6.88
CA LEU A 428 9.68 -16.58 -5.72
C LEU A 428 10.42 -17.89 -5.98
N ALA A 429 10.60 -18.26 -7.25
CA ALA A 429 11.11 -19.53 -7.72
C ALA A 429 12.49 -19.89 -7.16
N ALA A 430 13.40 -18.91 -7.06
CA ALA A 430 14.71 -19.11 -6.45
C ALA A 430 14.61 -19.49 -4.96
N GLY A 431 13.69 -18.85 -4.23
CA GLY A 431 13.46 -19.12 -2.81
C GLY A 431 12.93 -20.54 -2.57
N PHE A 432 11.92 -20.97 -3.33
CA PHE A 432 11.40 -22.33 -3.27
C PHE A 432 12.45 -23.37 -3.68
N THR A 433 13.22 -23.10 -4.75
CA THR A 433 14.30 -23.99 -5.20
C THR A 433 15.31 -24.25 -4.08
N GLY A 434 15.76 -23.21 -3.40
CA GLY A 434 16.71 -23.35 -2.29
C GLY A 434 16.16 -24.22 -1.16
N ARG A 435 14.89 -24.02 -0.77
CA ARG A 435 14.25 -24.82 0.30
C ARG A 435 14.03 -26.28 -0.12
N LEU A 436 13.63 -26.52 -1.36
CA LEU A 436 13.47 -27.87 -1.91
C LEU A 436 14.82 -28.60 -2.01
N ASP A 437 15.89 -27.92 -2.41
CA ASP A 437 17.23 -28.49 -2.43
C ASP A 437 17.72 -28.87 -1.03
N SER A 438 17.52 -27.99 -0.03
CA SER A 438 17.87 -28.30 1.37
C SER A 438 17.10 -29.51 1.90
N LEU A 439 15.80 -29.59 1.63
CA LEU A 439 14.97 -30.72 2.09
C LEU A 439 15.37 -32.04 1.40
N LEU A 440 15.56 -32.02 0.08
CA LEU A 440 15.92 -33.22 -0.69
C LEU A 440 17.32 -33.73 -0.33
N ALA A 441 18.25 -32.83 0.04
CA ALA A 441 19.59 -33.20 0.49
C ALA A 441 19.58 -33.97 1.83
N ASN A 442 18.57 -33.76 2.69
CA ASN A 442 18.46 -34.45 3.98
C ASN A 442 18.11 -35.94 3.83
N GLY A 443 17.52 -36.38 2.71
CA GLY A 443 17.30 -37.80 2.39
C GLY A 443 16.31 -38.57 3.27
N ASN A 444 15.63 -37.93 4.23
CA ASN A 444 14.76 -38.58 5.22
C ASN A 444 13.29 -38.73 4.76
N LEU A 445 13.03 -38.78 3.45
CA LEU A 445 11.68 -38.82 2.91
C LEU A 445 11.39 -40.13 2.17
N PRO A 446 10.13 -40.62 2.22
CA PRO A 446 9.66 -41.69 1.35
C PRO A 446 9.93 -41.41 -0.14
N ALA A 447 10.10 -42.46 -0.95
CA ALA A 447 10.50 -42.34 -2.35
C ALA A 447 9.47 -41.58 -3.21
N ASP A 448 8.19 -41.79 -2.96
CA ASP A 448 7.07 -41.08 -3.59
C ASP A 448 7.10 -39.58 -3.25
N ARG A 449 7.29 -39.23 -1.97
CA ARG A 449 7.42 -37.83 -1.52
C ARG A 449 8.64 -37.15 -2.12
N THR A 450 9.74 -37.88 -2.23
CA THR A 450 10.97 -37.38 -2.87
C THR A 450 10.72 -37.05 -4.34
N ALA A 451 9.98 -37.89 -5.07
CA ALA A 451 9.65 -37.65 -6.47
C ALA A 451 8.74 -36.42 -6.66
N GLU A 452 7.71 -36.26 -5.83
CA GLU A 452 6.80 -35.09 -5.87
C GLU A 452 7.58 -33.77 -5.65
N LEU A 453 8.41 -33.70 -4.60
CA LEU A 453 9.20 -32.52 -4.28
C LEU A 453 10.28 -32.25 -5.32
N HIS A 454 10.87 -33.29 -5.90
CA HIS A 454 11.80 -33.15 -7.01
C HIS A 454 11.12 -32.54 -8.26
N ALA A 455 9.89 -32.95 -8.57
CA ALA A 455 9.12 -32.37 -9.66
C ALA A 455 8.84 -30.88 -9.43
N LEU A 456 8.38 -30.51 -8.23
CA LEU A 456 8.19 -29.11 -7.85
C LEU A 456 9.50 -28.30 -7.94
N ARG A 457 10.63 -28.90 -7.53
CA ARG A 457 11.95 -28.25 -7.67
C ARG A 457 12.27 -27.95 -9.12
N CYS A 458 12.03 -28.91 -10.02
CA CYS A 458 12.27 -28.73 -11.45
C CYS A 458 11.36 -27.63 -12.02
N ALA A 459 10.09 -27.56 -11.62
CA ALA A 459 9.18 -26.48 -12.00
C ALA A 459 9.69 -25.11 -11.54
N CYS A 460 10.11 -24.97 -10.27
CA CYS A 460 10.69 -23.72 -9.78
C CYS A 460 11.97 -23.35 -10.54
N ARG A 461 12.87 -24.28 -10.79
CA ARG A 461 14.09 -24.01 -11.59
C ARG A 461 13.76 -23.55 -13.00
N ALA A 462 12.76 -24.16 -13.63
CA ALA A 462 12.30 -23.76 -14.96
C ALA A 462 11.71 -22.34 -14.94
N ALA A 463 10.86 -22.01 -13.96
CA ALA A 463 10.31 -20.66 -13.79
C ALA A 463 11.41 -19.61 -13.60
N PHE A 464 12.38 -19.89 -12.71
CA PHE A 464 13.51 -19.01 -12.48
C PHE A 464 14.36 -18.81 -13.74
N ALA A 465 14.69 -19.88 -14.46
CA ALA A 465 15.45 -19.80 -15.70
C ALA A 465 14.71 -19.02 -16.79
N ALA A 466 13.37 -19.20 -16.90
CA ALA A 466 12.54 -18.45 -17.84
C ALA A 466 12.50 -16.95 -17.51
N ALA A 467 12.44 -16.58 -16.22
CA ALA A 467 12.48 -15.20 -15.77
C ALA A 467 13.84 -14.54 -16.05
N GLU A 468 14.94 -15.24 -15.76
CA GLU A 468 16.30 -14.75 -16.05
C GLU A 468 16.54 -14.62 -17.56
N LEU A 469 16.04 -15.57 -18.37
CA LEU A 469 16.12 -15.49 -19.82
C LEU A 469 15.35 -14.26 -20.34
N ARG A 470 14.13 -14.01 -19.84
CA ARG A 470 13.35 -12.80 -20.17
C ARG A 470 14.14 -11.53 -19.90
N LYS A 471 14.74 -11.43 -18.72
CA LYS A 471 15.56 -10.29 -18.32
C LYS A 471 16.79 -10.11 -19.21
N ALA A 472 17.51 -11.20 -19.50
CA ALA A 472 18.66 -11.19 -20.38
C ALA A 472 18.30 -10.74 -21.81
N VAL A 473 17.18 -11.25 -22.35
CA VAL A 473 16.69 -10.91 -23.69
C VAL A 473 16.25 -9.44 -23.78
N ALA A 474 15.64 -8.90 -22.73
CA ALA A 474 15.26 -7.48 -22.67
C ALA A 474 16.49 -6.55 -22.66
N GLY A 475 17.62 -7.02 -22.12
CA GLY A 475 18.89 -6.28 -22.08
C GLY A 475 19.80 -6.46 -23.29
N LEU A 476 19.37 -7.19 -24.33
CA LEU A 476 20.20 -7.41 -25.51
C LEU A 476 20.42 -6.10 -26.30
N PRO A 477 21.66 -5.83 -26.75
CA PRO A 477 21.94 -4.74 -27.68
C PRO A 477 21.09 -4.84 -28.96
N ALA A 478 20.76 -3.69 -29.56
CA ALA A 478 19.96 -3.65 -30.78
C ALA A 478 20.64 -4.33 -31.98
N ASP A 479 21.97 -4.41 -31.97
CA ASP A 479 22.80 -5.06 -32.99
C ASP A 479 23.10 -6.54 -32.70
N TYR A 480 22.52 -7.12 -31.64
CA TYR A 480 22.61 -8.56 -31.41
C TYR A 480 22.03 -9.33 -32.61
N PRO A 481 22.70 -10.40 -33.11
CA PRO A 481 22.31 -11.03 -34.38
C PRO A 481 21.12 -12.01 -34.28
N TRP A 482 20.73 -12.47 -33.08
CA TRP A 482 19.65 -13.47 -32.90
C TRP A 482 18.53 -13.07 -31.92
N PRO A 483 18.06 -11.81 -31.87
CA PRO A 483 17.09 -11.37 -30.88
C PRO A 483 15.71 -12.00 -31.14
N VAL A 484 15.38 -12.31 -32.40
CA VAL A 484 14.12 -12.95 -32.78
C VAL A 484 14.01 -14.36 -32.20
N SER A 485 15.05 -15.18 -32.34
CA SER A 485 15.06 -16.56 -31.82
C SER A 485 14.96 -16.60 -30.29
N LEU A 486 15.67 -15.69 -29.60
CA LEU A 486 15.62 -15.63 -28.14
C LEU A 486 14.28 -15.09 -27.63
N LYS A 487 13.67 -14.11 -28.30
CA LYS A 487 12.31 -13.64 -27.99
C LYS A 487 11.27 -14.72 -28.21
N ALA A 488 11.39 -15.52 -29.27
CA ALA A 488 10.52 -16.66 -29.52
C ALA A 488 10.66 -17.73 -28.42
N ALA A 489 11.89 -18.05 -28.01
CA ALA A 489 12.13 -18.99 -26.90
C ALA A 489 11.52 -18.50 -25.57
N VAL A 490 11.66 -17.20 -25.28
CA VAL A 490 11.00 -16.55 -24.13
C VAL A 490 9.48 -16.68 -24.19
N THR A 491 8.89 -16.47 -25.37
CA THR A 491 7.43 -16.53 -25.58
C THR A 491 6.89 -17.94 -25.37
N LEU A 492 7.68 -18.98 -25.66
CA LEU A 492 7.28 -20.37 -25.43
C LEU A 492 7.36 -20.79 -23.96
N LEU A 493 8.06 -20.02 -23.11
CA LEU A 493 8.29 -20.35 -21.70
C LEU A 493 7.35 -19.61 -20.72
N GLY A 494 6.58 -18.63 -21.19
CA GLY A 494 5.62 -17.85 -20.40
C GLY A 494 4.22 -17.98 -20.96
#